data_AF-A0A2B8AQR7-F1
#
_entry.id   AF-A0A2B8AQR7-F1
#
_cell.length_a   1.000
_cell.length_b   1.000
_cell.length_c   1.000
_cell.angle_alpha   90.00
_cell.angle_beta   90.00
_cell.angle_gamma   90.00
#
_symmetry.space_group_name_H-M   'P 1'
#
loop_
_entity.id
_entity.type
_entity.pdbx_description
1 polymer ?
#
loop_
_entity_poly.entity_id
_entity_poly.type
_entity_poly.pdbx_seq_one_letter_code
_entity_poly.pdbx_strand_id
1 'polypeptide(L)'
;MNGDETVPGAALLLAAAPAGKGRLVDAAAALPALAAVRPGILAGTAAASVVELVEPADPQVVLTRLRVAAAVPGPLLVHLIGQLTLDRKQQLPHVALARTTPATARYTALPWHWLSAELQHRRPGTTTVLADLVADPAAWARLPALGVAGADLYGVVAPPPGRRDDLAEPLYSRAVADLLRPAARRPPVADLHALAVSRAQLSPEVRFLTLPGTPAGGTTPAPAQVPAQPGAQAPAPAQSAAQAPAQAQPAARSPEQAPARSAREPAAQPPGRAADTGASASTPEPRQATPPIPAPPARPHDTAGSVPERTAGTAAAPVPRQATPPRPAYPPAETQQQPPDPHPAILAAAHAGRHGEAAAMAAAWEQYALRNHGPSSVEAGHWLEVRADLARLAGDFARSCELWMAAASARLGRGEPADAADVVAAVDRAHHCWEQLGEPGVSGGLAQQLLPLRRRVPGPRPGAVEALERRIGSRSAARAG
;
A
#
# COMPACT_ATOMS: atom_id res chain seq x y z
N MET A 1 36.61 29.08 10.19
CA MET A 1 35.32 28.68 10.80
C MET A 1 34.71 27.66 9.87
N ASN A 2 34.79 26.37 10.22
CA ASN A 2 34.20 25.33 9.38
C ASN A 2 32.69 25.32 9.66
N GLY A 3 31.89 25.46 8.60
CA GLY A 3 30.46 25.24 8.72
C GLY A 3 30.22 23.77 9.01
N ASP A 4 29.82 23.46 10.24
CA ASP A 4 29.37 22.13 10.62
C ASP A 4 28.03 21.91 9.91
N GLU A 5 28.05 21.20 8.77
CA GLU A 5 26.84 20.93 7.99
C GLU A 5 25.89 20.09 8.84
N THR A 6 24.91 20.74 9.46
CA THR A 6 23.93 20.10 10.33
C THR A 6 23.07 19.15 9.51
N VAL A 7 23.45 17.87 9.49
CA VAL A 7 22.73 16.84 8.74
C VAL A 7 21.29 16.76 9.24
N PRO A 8 20.28 16.92 8.35
CA PRO A 8 18.88 16.87 8.75
C PRO A 8 18.53 15.48 9.27
N GLY A 9 17.75 15.41 10.35
CA GLY A 9 17.22 14.19 10.94
C GLY A 9 15.71 14.30 11.17
N ALA A 10 15.11 13.20 11.62
CA ALA A 10 13.67 13.11 11.80
C ALA A 10 13.29 12.32 13.06
N ALA A 11 12.14 12.64 13.64
CA ALA A 11 11.46 11.83 14.64
C ALA A 11 10.03 11.54 14.19
N LEU A 12 9.64 10.27 14.14
CA LEU A 12 8.27 9.83 13.90
C LEU A 12 7.70 9.30 15.21
N LEU A 13 6.73 10.01 15.78
CA LEU A 13 5.99 9.57 16.96
C LEU A 13 4.70 8.91 16.49
N LEU A 14 4.49 7.64 16.83
CA LEU A 14 3.34 6.86 16.42
C LEU A 14 2.63 6.29 17.65
N ALA A 15 1.46 6.84 17.96
CA ALA A 15 0.54 6.29 18.94
C ALA A 15 -0.57 5.51 18.21
N ALA A 16 -0.70 4.21 18.46
CA ALA A 16 -1.64 3.35 17.74
C ALA A 16 -2.26 2.23 18.60
N ALA A 17 -3.58 2.27 18.75
CA ALA A 17 -4.40 1.27 19.39
C ALA A 17 -5.77 1.16 18.68
N PRO A 18 -6.50 0.04 18.84
CA PRO A 18 -7.88 -0.08 18.36
C PRO A 18 -8.83 0.98 18.93
N ALA A 19 -9.82 1.41 18.15
CA ALA A 19 -10.96 2.15 18.67
C ALA A 19 -11.94 1.20 19.41
N GLY A 20 -12.47 1.63 20.55
CA GLY A 20 -13.51 0.93 21.29
C GLY A 20 -13.04 -0.30 22.08
N LYS A 21 -13.89 -1.33 22.18
CA LYS A 21 -13.77 -2.46 23.13
C LYS A 21 -12.56 -3.40 22.95
N GLY A 22 -11.71 -3.14 21.95
CA GLY A 22 -10.47 -3.87 21.70
C GLY A 22 -9.20 -3.13 22.15
N ARG A 23 -9.34 -1.90 22.66
CA ARG A 23 -8.23 -1.05 23.12
C ARG A 23 -7.69 -1.54 24.47
N LEU A 24 -6.39 -1.78 24.55
CA LEU A 24 -5.71 -2.22 25.78
C LEU A 24 -4.77 -1.16 26.37
N VAL A 25 -4.49 -0.08 25.62
CA VAL A 25 -3.52 0.97 25.98
C VAL A 25 -4.05 2.34 25.56
N ASP A 26 -3.83 3.37 26.38
CA ASP A 26 -4.05 4.75 25.96
C ASP A 26 -2.77 5.32 25.30
N ALA A 27 -2.48 4.86 24.08
CA ALA A 27 -1.22 5.16 23.39
C ALA A 27 -0.96 6.68 23.23
N ALA A 28 -2.02 7.48 23.03
CA ALA A 28 -1.92 8.92 22.89
C ALA A 28 -1.48 9.65 24.18
N ALA A 29 -1.62 9.03 25.36
CA ALA A 29 -1.40 9.68 26.65
C ALA A 29 0.05 10.10 26.95
N ALA A 30 1.03 9.61 26.17
CA ALA A 30 2.43 10.06 26.25
C ALA A 30 2.79 11.13 25.19
N LEU A 31 1.96 11.35 24.17
CA LEU A 31 2.28 12.30 23.10
C LEU A 31 2.47 13.73 23.60
N PRO A 32 1.63 14.31 24.50
CA PRO A 32 1.87 15.66 25.02
C PRO A 32 3.22 15.80 25.74
N ALA A 33 3.67 14.74 26.43
CA ALA A 33 4.94 14.72 27.12
C ALA A 33 6.13 14.67 26.15
N LEU A 34 6.00 13.91 25.05
CA LEU A 34 6.99 13.79 23.97
C LEU A 34 7.05 15.03 23.08
N ALA A 35 5.90 15.62 22.74
CA ALA A 35 5.79 16.87 21.96
C ALA A 35 6.46 18.07 22.67
N ALA A 36 6.51 18.04 24.02
CA ALA A 36 7.24 19.01 24.82
C ALA A 36 8.78 18.84 24.78
N VAL A 37 9.30 17.78 24.15
CA VAL A 37 10.74 17.57 23.96
C VAL A 37 11.20 18.29 22.69
N ARG A 38 12.30 19.03 22.77
CA ARG A 38 12.87 19.74 21.62
C ARG A 38 13.16 18.76 20.45
N PRO A 39 12.75 19.05 19.20
CA PRO A 39 12.98 18.19 18.04
C PRO A 39 14.41 17.65 17.91
N GLY A 40 15.41 18.51 18.13
CA GLY A 40 16.81 18.10 18.02
C GLY A 40 17.31 17.17 19.14
N ILE A 41 16.59 17.10 20.26
CA ILE A 41 16.85 16.14 21.34
C ILE A 41 16.14 14.81 21.06
N LEU A 42 14.96 14.82 20.44
CA LEU A 42 14.29 13.61 19.94
C LEU A 42 15.12 12.93 18.84
N ALA A 43 15.40 13.64 17.75
CA ALA A 43 16.15 13.07 16.63
C ALA A 43 17.66 12.91 16.93
N GLY A 44 18.25 13.76 17.77
CA GLY A 44 19.68 13.73 18.10
C GLY A 44 20.58 14.54 17.15
N THR A 45 20.01 15.46 16.38
CA THR A 45 20.72 16.42 15.50
C THR A 45 20.10 17.81 15.66
N ALA A 46 20.84 18.88 15.39
CA ALA A 46 20.32 20.24 15.52
C ALA A 46 19.19 20.55 14.51
N ALA A 47 19.27 20.02 13.30
CA ALA A 47 18.28 20.18 12.24
C ALA A 47 17.32 18.98 12.23
N ALA A 48 16.22 19.05 12.98
CA ALA A 48 15.31 17.93 13.18
C ALA A 48 13.84 18.29 12.87
N SER A 49 13.16 17.43 12.11
CA SER A 49 11.70 17.45 11.96
C SER A 49 11.03 16.44 12.90
N VAL A 50 9.80 16.72 13.32
CA VAL A 50 8.96 15.77 14.07
C VAL A 50 7.65 15.58 13.32
N VAL A 51 7.21 14.33 13.20
CA VAL A 51 5.91 13.96 12.63
C VAL A 51 5.18 13.12 13.66
N GLU A 52 3.96 13.51 14.00
CA GLU A 52 3.11 12.77 14.93
C GLU A 52 1.97 12.08 14.18
N LEU A 53 1.74 10.81 14.51
CA LEU A 53 0.63 10.00 14.03
C LEU A 53 -0.17 9.51 15.25
N VAL A 54 -1.36 10.08 15.41
CA VAL A 54 -2.27 9.79 16.51
C VAL A 54 -3.38 8.90 16.01
N GLU A 55 -3.46 7.67 16.54
CA GLU A 55 -4.49 6.68 16.24
C GLU A 55 -4.80 6.54 14.74
N PRO A 56 -3.78 6.34 13.86
CA PRO A 56 -4.01 6.26 12.42
C PRO A 56 -4.93 5.09 12.09
N ALA A 57 -5.85 5.29 11.14
CA ALA A 57 -6.86 4.31 10.76
C ALA A 57 -6.47 3.40 9.58
N ASP A 58 -5.31 3.67 8.97
CA ASP A 58 -4.84 3.03 7.74
C ASP A 58 -3.31 2.80 7.80
N PRO A 59 -2.81 1.57 7.59
CA PRO A 59 -1.38 1.29 7.64
C PRO A 59 -0.59 1.97 6.52
N GLN A 60 -1.21 2.32 5.39
CA GLN A 60 -0.52 3.03 4.30
C GLN A 60 -0.16 4.47 4.69
N VAL A 61 -1.00 5.15 5.51
CA VAL A 61 -0.65 6.47 6.06
C VAL A 61 0.61 6.38 6.92
N VAL A 62 0.72 5.32 7.72
CA VAL A 62 1.91 5.07 8.54
C VAL A 62 3.14 4.81 7.67
N LEU A 63 3.03 3.92 6.69
CA LEU A 63 4.14 3.62 5.76
C LEU A 63 4.60 4.85 4.98
N THR A 64 3.69 5.67 4.46
CA THR A 64 4.07 6.88 3.71
C THR A 64 4.83 7.86 4.60
N ARG A 65 4.43 8.07 5.85
CA ARG A 65 5.20 8.92 6.79
C ARG A 65 6.52 8.29 7.20
N LEU A 66 6.55 6.98 7.43
CA LEU A 66 7.77 6.23 7.73
C LEU A 66 8.78 6.33 6.58
N ARG A 67 8.35 6.18 5.33
CA ARG A 67 9.21 6.27 4.14
C ARG A 67 9.76 7.68 3.94
N VAL A 68 8.95 8.71 4.14
CA VAL A 68 9.40 10.11 4.13
C VAL A 68 10.43 10.38 5.23
N ALA A 69 10.21 9.87 6.44
CA ALA A 69 11.19 9.99 7.54
C ALA A 69 12.46 9.17 7.28
N ALA A 70 12.34 7.99 6.65
CA ALA A 70 13.44 7.11 6.30
C ALA A 70 14.35 7.70 5.21
N ALA A 71 13.81 8.52 4.30
CA ALA A 71 14.58 9.21 3.25
C ALA A 71 15.50 10.33 3.78
N VAL A 72 15.31 10.81 5.01
CA VAL A 72 16.13 11.88 5.61
C VAL A 72 17.53 11.34 5.96
N PRO A 73 18.65 11.88 5.43
CA PRO A 73 19.96 11.21 5.51
C PRO A 73 20.58 11.11 6.92
N GLY A 74 20.24 12.02 7.83
CA GLY A 74 20.73 12.03 9.22
C GLY A 74 19.91 11.12 10.15
N PRO A 75 20.03 11.29 11.48
CA PRO A 75 19.47 10.33 12.42
C PRO A 75 17.93 10.31 12.41
N LEU A 76 17.37 9.10 12.48
CA LEU A 76 15.94 8.83 12.56
C LEU A 76 15.59 8.17 13.90
N LEU A 77 14.65 8.77 14.63
CA LEU A 77 13.94 8.13 15.73
C LEU A 77 12.53 7.73 15.28
N VAL A 78 12.13 6.47 15.50
CA VAL A 78 10.74 6.03 15.43
C VAL A 78 10.31 5.66 16.85
N HIS A 79 9.43 6.47 17.46
CA HIS A 79 8.90 6.19 18.79
C HIS A 79 7.48 5.61 18.65
N LEU A 80 7.37 4.31 18.88
CA LEU A 80 6.18 3.48 18.69
C LEU A 80 5.51 3.22 20.04
N ILE A 81 4.27 3.68 20.20
CA ILE A 81 3.43 3.45 21.37
C ILE A 81 2.17 2.75 20.89
N GLY A 82 1.80 1.60 21.45
CA GLY A 82 0.61 0.94 20.94
C GLY A 82 0.34 -0.48 21.36
N GLN A 83 -0.61 -1.10 20.66
CA GLN A 83 -1.06 -2.45 20.94
C GLN A 83 -0.48 -3.46 19.94
N LEU A 84 0.15 -4.51 20.44
CA LEU A 84 0.69 -5.61 19.63
C LEU A 84 -0.34 -6.74 19.51
N THR A 85 -0.59 -7.18 18.27
CA THR A 85 -1.52 -8.27 17.95
C THR A 85 -0.89 -9.25 16.94
N LEU A 86 -1.46 -10.45 16.79
CA LEU A 86 -1.06 -11.43 15.78
C LEU A 86 -2.14 -11.61 14.71
N ASP A 87 -1.74 -11.72 13.43
CA ASP A 87 -2.69 -12.18 12.39
C ASP A 87 -3.19 -13.60 12.71
N ARG A 88 -4.51 -13.79 12.75
CA ARG A 88 -5.12 -15.11 12.93
C ARG A 88 -4.60 -16.16 11.94
N LYS A 89 -4.32 -15.79 10.67
CA LYS A 89 -3.88 -16.76 9.66
C LYS A 89 -2.38 -17.09 9.75
N GLN A 90 -1.52 -16.09 9.75
CA GLN A 90 -0.06 -16.29 9.69
C GLN A 90 0.65 -16.20 11.05
N GLN A 91 -0.05 -15.81 12.12
CA GLN A 91 0.50 -15.61 13.48
C GLN A 91 1.68 -14.63 13.52
N LEU A 92 1.74 -13.70 12.56
CA LEU A 92 2.78 -12.67 12.47
C LEU A 92 2.43 -11.44 13.31
N PRO A 93 3.41 -10.77 13.95
CA PRO A 93 3.20 -9.56 14.72
C PRO A 93 2.75 -8.37 13.86
N HIS A 94 1.75 -7.66 14.35
CA HIS A 94 1.23 -6.41 13.80
C HIS A 94 1.01 -5.39 14.93
N VAL A 95 1.23 -4.11 14.64
CA VAL A 95 0.81 -3.00 15.51
C VAL A 95 -0.63 -2.64 15.15
N ALA A 96 -1.53 -2.77 16.12
CA ALA A 96 -2.95 -2.52 15.95
C ALA A 96 -3.23 -1.01 15.80
N LEU A 97 -3.93 -0.67 14.72
CA LEU A 97 -4.34 0.68 14.33
C LEU A 97 -5.81 0.94 14.69
N ALA A 98 -6.32 2.16 14.55
CA ALA A 98 -7.66 2.54 15.05
C ALA A 98 -8.83 1.68 14.53
N ARG A 99 -8.76 1.16 13.29
CA ARG A 99 -9.77 0.24 12.71
C ARG A 99 -9.44 -1.26 12.89
N THR A 100 -8.43 -1.58 13.69
CA THR A 100 -8.01 -2.96 13.93
C THR A 100 -8.98 -3.67 14.85
N THR A 101 -9.49 -4.80 14.40
CA THR A 101 -10.12 -5.82 15.24
C THR A 101 -9.28 -7.10 15.14
N PRO A 102 -9.42 -8.06 16.07
CA PRO A 102 -8.76 -9.35 15.94
C PRO A 102 -9.13 -10.10 14.64
N ALA A 103 -10.24 -9.75 13.97
CA ALA A 103 -10.64 -10.33 12.68
C ALA A 103 -10.03 -9.63 11.46
N THR A 104 -9.71 -8.33 11.59
CA THR A 104 -9.27 -7.47 10.48
C THR A 104 -7.78 -7.12 10.55
N ALA A 105 -7.05 -7.56 11.58
CA ALA A 105 -5.65 -7.21 11.84
C ALA A 105 -4.74 -7.35 10.58
N ARG A 106 -4.84 -8.46 9.85
CA ARG A 106 -4.09 -8.68 8.59
C ARG A 106 -4.22 -7.57 7.54
N TYR A 107 -5.34 -6.85 7.53
CA TYR A 107 -5.68 -5.86 6.50
C TYR A 107 -5.70 -4.41 7.04
N THR A 108 -5.78 -4.24 8.36
CA THR A 108 -5.99 -2.93 9.00
C THR A 108 -4.96 -2.57 10.05
N ALA A 109 -4.19 -3.53 10.55
CA ALA A 109 -3.04 -3.30 11.43
C ALA A 109 -1.76 -3.14 10.59
N LEU A 110 -0.72 -2.53 11.15
CA LEU A 110 0.59 -2.39 10.51
C LEU A 110 1.41 -3.67 10.73
N PRO A 111 1.77 -4.45 9.69
CA PRO A 111 2.63 -5.63 9.85
C PRO A 111 4.05 -5.24 10.29
N TRP A 112 4.58 -5.91 11.31
CA TRP A 112 5.91 -5.58 11.87
C TRP A 112 7.04 -5.72 10.84
N HIS A 113 6.93 -6.69 9.93
CA HIS A 113 7.91 -6.90 8.87
C HIS A 113 7.93 -5.77 7.83
N TRP A 114 6.87 -4.95 7.71
CA TRP A 114 6.89 -3.76 6.86
C TRP A 114 7.72 -2.62 7.48
N LEU A 115 7.66 -2.43 8.80
CA LEU A 115 8.56 -1.51 9.52
C LEU A 115 10.03 -1.89 9.26
N SER A 116 10.34 -3.19 9.28
CA SER A 116 11.67 -3.69 8.92
C SER A 116 12.01 -3.45 7.45
N ALA A 117 11.08 -3.69 6.52
CA ALA A 117 11.32 -3.58 5.08
C ALA A 117 11.59 -2.14 4.61
N GLU A 118 10.97 -1.14 5.24
CA GLU A 118 11.24 0.28 4.99
C GLU A 118 12.61 0.72 5.57
N LEU A 119 12.96 0.23 6.77
CA LEU A 119 14.16 0.68 7.49
C LEU A 119 15.44 -0.07 7.10
N GLN A 120 15.37 -1.28 6.53
CA GLN A 120 16.52 -2.11 6.18
C GLN A 120 17.55 -1.44 5.25
N HIS A 121 17.11 -0.48 4.41
CA HIS A 121 17.96 0.23 3.46
C HIS A 121 18.72 1.41 4.08
N ARG A 122 18.45 1.73 5.35
CA ARG A 122 19.13 2.81 6.06
C ARG A 122 20.53 2.40 6.50
N ARG A 123 21.40 3.40 6.58
CA ARG A 123 22.77 3.22 7.11
C ARG A 123 22.70 2.70 8.56
N PRO A 124 23.39 1.61 8.91
CA PRO A 124 23.43 1.09 10.29
C PRO A 124 23.82 2.17 11.30
N GLY A 125 23.24 2.12 12.50
CA GLY A 125 23.46 3.11 13.56
C GLY A 125 22.83 4.50 13.32
N THR A 126 22.18 4.75 12.18
CA THR A 126 21.44 6.02 11.94
C THR A 126 19.97 5.96 12.33
N THR A 127 19.45 4.80 12.68
CA THR A 127 18.02 4.60 12.96
C THR A 127 17.82 3.92 14.32
N THR A 128 16.94 4.50 15.13
CA THR A 128 16.51 3.96 16.41
C THR A 128 15.00 3.76 16.40
N VAL A 129 14.52 2.59 16.82
CA VAL A 129 13.12 2.36 17.19
C VAL A 129 13.03 2.29 18.71
N LEU A 130 12.19 3.13 19.32
CA LEU A 130 11.78 3.02 20.72
C LEU A 130 10.36 2.46 20.75
N ALA A 131 10.10 1.38 21.47
CA ALA A 131 8.80 0.71 21.52
C ALA A 131 8.21 0.65 22.94
N ASP A 132 6.93 0.98 23.06
CA ASP A 132 6.14 0.90 24.28
C ASP A 132 4.82 0.20 23.93
N LEU A 133 4.84 -1.12 24.05
CA LEU A 133 3.81 -1.99 23.49
C LEU A 133 3.01 -2.72 24.56
N VAL A 134 1.72 -2.88 24.34
CA VAL A 134 0.85 -3.74 25.15
C VAL A 134 0.36 -4.88 24.27
N ALA A 135 0.73 -6.11 24.61
CA ALA A 135 0.33 -7.27 23.84
C ALA A 135 -1.11 -7.67 24.15
N ASP A 136 -1.89 -8.02 23.13
CA ASP A 136 -3.15 -8.73 23.35
C ASP A 136 -2.91 -10.15 23.92
N PRO A 137 -3.93 -10.84 24.48
CA PRO A 137 -3.74 -12.15 25.09
C PRO A 137 -3.13 -13.22 24.17
N ALA A 138 -3.35 -13.16 22.85
CA ALA A 138 -2.79 -14.10 21.90
C ALA A 138 -1.33 -13.77 21.55
N ALA A 139 -1.03 -12.47 21.40
CA ALA A 139 0.33 -11.98 21.22
C ALA A 139 1.20 -12.19 22.47
N TRP A 140 0.64 -12.03 23.68
CA TRP A 140 1.39 -12.22 24.93
C TRP A 140 1.74 -13.68 25.18
N ALA A 141 0.78 -14.60 25.01
CA ALA A 141 0.98 -16.03 25.18
C ALA A 141 2.00 -16.62 24.18
N ARG A 142 2.27 -15.93 23.06
CA ARG A 142 3.16 -16.37 21.99
C ARG A 142 4.06 -15.25 21.49
N LEU A 143 4.65 -14.46 22.40
CA LEU A 143 5.38 -13.25 22.04
C LEU A 143 6.53 -13.56 21.06
N PRO A 144 6.46 -13.05 19.81
CA PRO A 144 7.47 -13.34 18.79
C PRO A 144 8.72 -12.49 19.00
N ALA A 145 9.83 -12.89 18.37
CA ALA A 145 11.02 -12.05 18.28
C ALA A 145 10.71 -10.81 17.40
N LEU A 146 10.72 -9.62 18.01
CA LEU A 146 10.43 -8.35 17.35
C LEU A 146 11.72 -7.67 16.83
N GLY A 147 12.45 -8.28 15.90
CA GLY A 147 13.60 -7.61 15.28
C GLY A 147 13.18 -6.48 14.32
N VAL A 148 14.03 -5.46 14.14
CA VAL A 148 13.87 -4.45 13.07
C VAL A 148 15.14 -4.39 12.24
N ALA A 149 15.04 -4.71 10.94
CA ALA A 149 16.20 -4.65 10.05
C ALA A 149 16.64 -3.19 9.83
N GLY A 150 17.95 -2.92 9.88
CA GLY A 150 18.52 -1.57 9.68
C GLY A 150 18.30 -0.55 10.81
N ALA A 151 17.72 -0.95 11.95
CA ALA A 151 17.48 -0.05 13.09
C ALA A 151 17.65 -0.74 14.45
N ASP A 152 18.26 -0.07 15.41
CA ASP A 152 18.34 -0.60 16.79
C ASP A 152 16.97 -0.46 17.47
N LEU A 153 16.47 -1.55 18.05
CA LEU A 153 15.20 -1.57 18.80
C LEU A 153 15.44 -1.63 20.30
N TYR A 154 14.90 -0.63 21.00
CA TYR A 154 14.83 -0.60 22.46
C TYR A 154 13.39 -0.41 22.92
N GLY A 155 12.99 -0.98 24.06
CA GLY A 155 11.62 -0.79 24.52
C GLY A 155 11.09 -1.85 25.49
N VAL A 156 9.77 -1.86 25.62
CA VAL A 156 9.04 -2.79 26.48
C VAL A 156 7.83 -3.36 25.74
N VAL A 157 7.50 -4.61 26.06
CA VAL A 157 6.18 -5.21 25.79
C VAL A 157 5.56 -5.62 27.12
N ALA A 158 4.41 -5.05 27.44
CA ALA A 158 3.63 -5.36 28.63
C ALA A 158 2.56 -6.44 28.35
N PRO A 159 2.16 -7.21 29.39
CA PRO A 159 0.98 -8.07 29.32
C PRO A 159 -0.30 -7.26 29.06
N PRO A 160 -1.39 -7.90 28.60
CA PRO A 160 -2.70 -7.27 28.57
C PRO A 160 -3.15 -6.88 30.01
N PRO A 161 -3.89 -5.78 30.18
CA PRO A 161 -4.39 -5.35 31.49
C PRO A 161 -5.28 -6.42 32.15
N GLY A 162 -5.13 -6.59 33.46
CA GLY A 162 -5.80 -7.65 34.23
C GLY A 162 -7.32 -7.49 34.36
N ARG A 163 -7.86 -6.29 34.09
CA ARG A 163 -9.30 -6.03 33.96
C ARG A 163 -9.60 -5.53 32.55
N ARG A 164 -10.80 -5.87 32.07
CA ARG A 164 -11.22 -5.63 30.69
C ARG A 164 -11.43 -4.14 30.34
N ASP A 165 -11.73 -3.32 31.33
CA ASP A 165 -12.05 -1.90 31.17
C ASP A 165 -10.88 -0.98 31.59
N ASP A 166 -9.81 -1.54 32.15
CA ASP A 166 -8.60 -0.80 32.51
C ASP A 166 -7.72 -0.62 31.25
N LEU A 167 -7.37 0.62 30.90
CA LEU A 167 -6.36 0.90 29.87
C LEU A 167 -4.97 0.97 30.49
N ALA A 168 -4.01 0.27 29.92
CA ALA A 168 -2.62 0.41 30.29
C ALA A 168 -2.09 1.81 29.91
N GLU A 169 -1.27 2.39 30.78
CA GLU A 169 -0.58 3.66 30.50
C GLU A 169 0.80 3.42 29.84
N PRO A 170 1.22 4.25 28.89
CA PRO A 170 2.55 4.18 28.26
C PRO A 170 3.65 4.75 29.18
N LEU A 171 3.91 4.05 30.29
CA LEU A 171 4.83 4.49 31.35
C LEU A 171 6.28 4.61 30.89
N TYR A 172 6.73 3.73 29.98
CA TYR A 172 8.07 3.79 29.42
C TYR A 172 8.24 5.05 28.56
N SER A 173 7.26 5.38 27.72
CA SER A 173 7.28 6.57 26.87
C SER A 173 7.24 7.87 27.68
N ARG A 174 6.45 7.90 28.77
CA ARG A 174 6.45 9.04 29.71
C ARG A 174 7.84 9.20 30.36
N ALA A 175 8.45 8.12 30.83
CA ALA A 175 9.80 8.16 31.41
C ALA A 175 10.88 8.63 30.41
N VAL A 176 10.80 8.18 29.14
CA VAL A 176 11.67 8.67 28.05
C VAL A 176 11.47 10.18 27.84
N ALA A 177 10.22 10.65 27.77
CA ALA A 177 9.92 12.07 27.61
C ALA A 177 10.48 12.93 28.76
N ASP A 178 10.30 12.48 30.00
CA ASP A 178 10.79 13.17 31.20
C ASP A 178 12.32 13.17 31.31
N LEU A 179 13.00 12.14 30.79
CA LEU A 179 14.46 12.09 30.65
C LEU A 179 14.98 13.06 29.59
N LEU A 180 14.29 13.19 28.45
CA LEU A 180 14.73 14.01 27.33
C LEU A 180 14.37 15.50 27.48
N ARG A 181 13.27 15.84 28.16
CA ARG A 181 12.81 17.23 28.33
C ARG A 181 13.87 18.18 28.94
N PRO A 182 14.57 17.84 30.04
CA PRO A 182 15.64 18.69 30.59
C PRO A 182 17.00 18.48 29.90
N ALA A 183 17.13 17.54 28.97
CA ALA A 183 18.43 17.16 28.42
C ALA A 183 19.02 18.25 27.51
N ALA A 184 20.29 18.60 27.74
CA ALA A 184 21.03 19.54 26.89
C ALA A 184 21.34 18.95 25.51
N ARG A 185 21.66 17.64 25.46
CA ARG A 185 21.93 16.81 24.27
C ARG A 185 21.26 15.44 24.44
N ARG A 186 20.86 14.79 23.33
CA ARG A 186 20.34 13.40 23.34
C ARG A 186 21.38 12.43 23.94
N PRO A 187 21.06 11.66 25.00
CA PRO A 187 21.94 10.60 25.51
C PRO A 187 22.08 9.44 24.51
N PRO A 188 23.09 8.55 24.67
CA PRO A 188 23.12 7.27 23.98
C PRO A 188 21.83 6.48 24.23
N VAL A 189 21.32 5.80 23.21
CA VAL A 189 20.02 5.14 23.28
C VAL A 189 19.97 4.02 24.33
N ALA A 190 21.06 3.26 24.50
CA ALA A 190 21.14 2.20 25.51
C ALA A 190 21.02 2.77 26.94
N ASP A 191 21.71 3.88 27.22
CA ASP A 191 21.64 4.57 28.52
C ASP A 191 20.25 5.17 28.75
N LEU A 192 19.67 5.80 27.72
CA LEU A 192 18.30 6.33 27.75
C LEU A 192 17.28 5.23 28.05
N HIS A 193 17.42 4.06 27.42
CA HIS A 193 16.56 2.90 27.65
C HIS A 193 16.70 2.36 29.08
N ALA A 194 17.93 2.15 29.57
CA ALA A 194 18.19 1.67 30.92
C ALA A 194 17.67 2.64 32.00
N LEU A 195 17.85 3.95 31.79
CA LEU A 195 17.31 4.98 32.66
C LEU A 195 15.78 5.07 32.58
N ALA A 196 15.18 4.90 31.41
CA ALA A 196 13.72 4.90 31.25
C ALA A 196 13.09 3.68 31.93
N VAL A 197 13.67 2.49 31.76
CA VAL A 197 13.24 1.27 32.46
C VAL A 197 13.37 1.39 33.98
N SER A 198 14.45 1.99 34.49
CA SER A 198 14.63 2.15 35.96
C SER A 198 13.72 3.20 36.59
N ARG A 199 13.18 4.15 35.81
CA ARG A 199 12.24 5.19 36.28
C ARG A 199 10.77 4.85 36.02
N ALA A 200 10.48 4.14 34.95
CA ALA A 200 9.13 3.68 34.64
C ALA A 200 8.71 2.62 35.67
N GLN A 201 7.54 2.80 36.27
CA GLN A 201 6.97 1.91 37.29
C GLN A 201 6.34 0.68 36.61
N LEU A 202 7.17 -0.07 35.88
CA LEU A 202 6.75 -1.18 35.03
C LEU A 202 6.36 -2.40 35.86
N SER A 203 5.39 -3.18 35.37
CA SER A 203 5.06 -4.50 35.91
C SER A 203 6.29 -5.42 35.85
N PRO A 204 6.54 -6.30 36.84
CA PRO A 204 7.61 -7.30 36.77
C PRO A 204 7.45 -8.29 35.62
N GLU A 205 6.25 -8.38 35.01
CA GLU A 205 5.99 -9.29 33.90
C GLU A 205 6.46 -8.76 32.53
N VAL A 206 6.81 -7.48 32.39
CA VAL A 206 7.18 -6.89 31.09
C VAL A 206 8.34 -7.64 30.41
N ARG A 207 8.39 -7.59 29.08
CA ARG A 207 9.50 -8.09 28.28
C ARG A 207 10.27 -6.91 27.70
N PHE A 208 11.56 -6.85 28.00
CA PHE A 208 12.44 -5.82 27.46
C PHE A 208 12.83 -6.15 26.02
N LEU A 209 12.87 -5.12 25.19
CA LEU A 209 13.38 -5.15 23.82
C LEU A 209 14.74 -4.46 23.85
N THR A 210 15.79 -5.18 23.50
CA THR A 210 17.18 -4.70 23.43
C THR A 210 17.90 -5.41 22.29
N LEU A 211 17.54 -5.06 21.05
CA LEU A 211 18.02 -5.73 19.85
C LEU A 211 18.80 -4.73 18.97
N PRO A 212 20.12 -4.93 18.75
CA PRO A 212 20.85 -4.10 17.79
C PRO A 212 20.34 -4.35 16.37
N GLY A 213 20.35 -3.32 15.54
CA GLY A 213 19.85 -3.39 14.17
C GLY A 213 20.73 -4.29 13.32
N THR A 214 20.18 -5.41 12.86
CA THR A 214 20.91 -6.31 11.95
C THR A 214 21.16 -5.59 10.63
N PRO A 215 22.41 -5.48 10.15
CA PRO A 215 22.69 -4.90 8.84
C PRO A 215 22.12 -5.81 7.74
N ALA A 216 21.38 -5.21 6.80
CA ALA A 216 20.90 -5.92 5.62
C ALA A 216 22.06 -6.17 4.65
N GLY A 217 22.47 -7.43 4.50
CA GLY A 217 23.55 -7.82 3.59
C GLY A 217 24.92 -7.88 4.26
N GLY A 218 25.15 -8.95 5.02
CA GLY A 218 26.43 -9.27 5.64
C GLY A 218 26.61 -10.78 5.76
N THR A 219 26.40 -11.52 4.67
CA THR A 219 26.47 -12.99 4.65
C THR A 219 27.93 -13.47 4.70
N THR A 220 28.53 -13.36 5.89
CA THR A 220 29.61 -14.24 6.31
C THR A 220 29.15 -14.89 7.61
N PRO A 221 28.81 -16.18 7.65
CA PRO A 221 28.60 -16.87 8.91
C PRO A 221 29.91 -16.79 9.69
N ALA A 222 29.94 -16.04 10.79
CA ALA A 222 30.99 -16.22 11.78
C ALA A 222 30.95 -17.70 12.20
N PRO A 223 32.07 -18.44 12.12
CA PRO A 223 32.02 -19.88 12.31
C PRO A 223 31.62 -20.18 13.76
N ALA A 224 30.45 -20.80 13.92
CA ALA A 224 30.08 -21.42 15.18
C ALA A 224 31.14 -22.46 15.52
N GLN A 225 31.88 -22.24 16.62
CA GLN A 225 32.87 -23.18 17.11
C GLN A 225 32.15 -24.44 17.61
N VAL A 226 32.07 -25.44 16.74
CA VAL A 226 31.64 -26.80 17.13
C VAL A 226 32.81 -27.46 17.87
N PRO A 227 32.61 -27.95 19.11
CA PRO A 227 33.63 -28.73 19.80
C PRO A 227 33.99 -29.98 18.99
N ALA A 228 35.28 -30.21 18.75
CA ALA A 228 35.74 -31.30 17.91
C ALA A 228 35.37 -32.67 18.49
N GLN A 229 34.73 -33.52 17.68
CA GLN A 229 34.71 -34.97 17.89
C GLN A 229 35.50 -35.67 16.76
N PRO A 230 36.42 -36.60 17.09
CA PRO A 230 37.29 -37.21 16.10
C PRO A 230 36.68 -38.45 15.44
N GLY A 231 36.62 -38.44 14.10
CA GLY A 231 36.90 -39.59 13.25
C GLY A 231 35.84 -40.69 13.09
N ALA A 232 35.15 -40.69 11.95
CA ALA A 232 34.75 -41.90 11.22
C ALA A 232 34.65 -41.59 9.71
N GLN A 233 34.97 -42.57 8.87
CA GLN A 233 35.21 -42.38 7.43
C GLN A 233 33.92 -42.38 6.59
N ALA A 234 33.98 -41.75 5.40
CA ALA A 234 33.01 -41.97 4.34
C ALA A 234 33.08 -43.42 3.82
N PRO A 235 31.95 -43.96 3.30
CA PRO A 235 31.91 -44.15 1.86
C PRO A 235 30.55 -43.80 1.20
N ALA A 236 30.62 -43.53 -0.09
CA ALA A 236 29.51 -43.60 -1.04
C ALA A 236 29.92 -44.55 -2.19
N PRO A 237 29.03 -44.98 -3.11
CA PRO A 237 27.60 -44.73 -3.20
C PRO A 237 26.76 -46.03 -3.33
N ALA A 238 25.43 -45.94 -3.11
CA ALA A 238 24.48 -46.92 -3.64
C ALA A 238 23.16 -46.22 -4.00
N GLN A 239 22.61 -46.55 -5.17
CA GLN A 239 21.33 -46.07 -5.66
C GLN A 239 20.19 -46.89 -5.04
N SER A 240 19.08 -46.26 -4.68
CA SER A 240 17.79 -46.96 -4.60
C SER A 240 16.65 -46.01 -4.94
N ALA A 241 15.67 -46.51 -5.68
CA ALA A 241 14.56 -45.75 -6.22
C ALA A 241 13.37 -45.67 -5.24
N ALA A 242 12.51 -44.68 -5.49
CA ALA A 242 11.08 -44.65 -5.21
C ALA A 242 10.56 -45.13 -3.83
N GLN A 243 9.96 -44.20 -3.07
CA GLN A 243 8.53 -44.28 -2.75
C GLN A 243 8.01 -42.94 -2.18
N ALA A 244 6.85 -42.51 -2.66
CA ALA A 244 6.11 -41.37 -2.11
C ALA A 244 5.05 -41.87 -1.10
N PRO A 245 4.84 -41.20 0.04
CA PRO A 245 3.74 -41.55 0.94
C PRO A 245 2.41 -41.06 0.36
N ALA A 246 1.50 -42.00 0.05
CA ALA A 246 0.11 -41.68 -0.25
C ALA A 246 -0.62 -41.28 1.05
N GLN A 247 -1.38 -40.18 1.02
CA GLN A 247 -2.39 -39.87 2.03
C GLN A 247 -3.74 -39.58 1.36
N ALA A 248 -4.81 -40.02 2.01
CA ALA A 248 -6.06 -40.37 1.35
C ALA A 248 -7.00 -39.19 1.06
N GLN A 249 -7.71 -39.29 -0.06
CA GLN A 249 -8.87 -38.45 -0.39
C GLN A 249 -10.15 -39.01 0.25
N PRO A 250 -11.01 -38.19 0.89
CA PRO A 250 -12.38 -38.57 1.19
C PRO A 250 -13.22 -38.55 -0.09
N ALA A 251 -13.86 -39.67 -0.42
CA ALA A 251 -14.70 -39.80 -1.63
C ALA A 251 -16.03 -39.04 -1.52
N ALA A 252 -16.47 -38.46 -2.64
CA ALA A 252 -17.79 -37.85 -2.77
C ALA A 252 -18.92 -38.90 -2.70
N ARG A 253 -20.09 -38.48 -2.20
CA ARG A 253 -21.35 -39.23 -2.33
C ARG A 253 -22.40 -38.34 -2.98
N SER A 254 -22.94 -38.80 -4.11
CA SER A 254 -24.18 -38.26 -4.66
C SER A 254 -25.38 -38.66 -3.79
N PRO A 255 -26.50 -37.94 -3.90
CA PRO A 255 -27.76 -38.64 -4.10
C PRO A 255 -28.56 -38.07 -5.26
N GLU A 256 -29.17 -38.97 -6.04
CA GLU A 256 -30.17 -38.67 -7.05
C GLU A 256 -31.51 -39.29 -6.63
N GLN A 257 -32.59 -38.60 -7.00
CA GLN A 257 -33.93 -39.10 -7.36
C GLN A 257 -35.11 -38.46 -6.61
N ALA A 258 -36.06 -38.02 -7.42
CA ALA A 258 -37.39 -37.55 -7.04
C ALA A 258 -38.44 -38.65 -7.34
N PRO A 259 -39.67 -38.49 -6.83
CA PRO A 259 -40.86 -38.96 -7.54
C PRO A 259 -41.81 -37.80 -7.90
N ALA A 260 -42.75 -38.06 -8.81
CA ALA A 260 -43.49 -37.04 -9.54
C ALA A 260 -45.04 -37.14 -9.42
N ARG A 261 -45.73 -36.14 -9.99
CA ARG A 261 -47.19 -36.03 -10.29
C ARG A 261 -48.07 -35.68 -9.09
N SER A 262 -48.96 -34.69 -9.17
CA SER A 262 -50.09 -34.67 -10.11
C SER A 262 -50.63 -33.28 -10.45
N ALA A 263 -51.35 -33.17 -11.56
CA ALA A 263 -51.92 -31.93 -12.09
C ALA A 263 -53.35 -31.67 -11.59
N ARG A 264 -53.75 -30.39 -11.52
CA ARG A 264 -55.14 -29.95 -11.75
C ARG A 264 -55.29 -28.44 -11.99
N GLU A 265 -55.70 -28.10 -13.20
CA GLU A 265 -56.63 -26.99 -13.50
C GLU A 265 -58.04 -27.61 -13.68
N PRO A 266 -59.19 -26.88 -13.66
CA PRO A 266 -59.42 -25.68 -14.48
C PRO A 266 -60.37 -24.56 -13.95
N ALA A 267 -60.29 -23.39 -14.61
CA ALA A 267 -61.35 -22.43 -15.01
C ALA A 267 -62.45 -21.90 -14.04
N ALA A 268 -62.60 -20.56 -13.96
CA ALA A 268 -63.83 -19.78 -14.30
C ALA A 268 -63.72 -18.27 -13.96
N GLN A 269 -64.43 -17.41 -14.73
CA GLN A 269 -64.66 -15.95 -14.55
C GLN A 269 -66.19 -15.68 -14.39
N PRO A 270 -66.70 -14.42 -14.35
CA PRO A 270 -66.42 -13.21 -13.55
C PRO A 270 -67.70 -12.88 -12.70
N PRO A 271 -68.26 -11.66 -12.54
CA PRO A 271 -67.76 -10.26 -12.46
C PRO A 271 -68.16 -9.53 -11.15
N GLY A 272 -67.87 -8.22 -10.99
CA GLY A 272 -68.28 -7.47 -9.78
C GLY A 272 -67.92 -5.97 -9.61
N ARG A 273 -68.07 -5.13 -10.64
CA ARG A 273 -68.42 -3.67 -10.61
C ARG A 273 -67.68 -2.64 -9.67
N ALA A 274 -66.93 -1.73 -10.32
CA ALA A 274 -66.84 -0.25 -10.16
C ALA A 274 -66.37 0.47 -8.86
N ALA A 275 -65.28 1.26 -8.99
CA ALA A 275 -65.23 2.76 -8.99
C ALA A 275 -63.78 3.20 -9.32
N ASP A 276 -63.51 3.97 -10.39
CA ASP A 276 -63.42 5.44 -10.45
C ASP A 276 -62.34 6.03 -9.50
N THR A 277 -61.26 6.70 -9.93
CA THR A 277 -61.13 7.82 -10.90
C THR A 277 -59.64 8.04 -11.32
N GLY A 278 -59.38 8.90 -12.31
CA GLY A 278 -58.11 9.66 -12.38
C GLY A 278 -57.14 9.32 -13.51
N ALA A 279 -57.35 9.90 -14.70
CA ALA A 279 -56.44 9.74 -15.85
C ALA A 279 -55.41 10.87 -15.96
N SER A 280 -54.18 10.52 -16.36
CA SER A 280 -53.37 11.32 -17.29
C SER A 280 -52.25 10.47 -17.88
N ALA A 281 -52.24 10.38 -19.22
CA ALA A 281 -51.24 9.63 -19.98
C ALA A 281 -50.20 10.57 -20.61
N SER A 282 -48.99 10.06 -20.81
CA SER A 282 -48.15 10.39 -21.98
C SER A 282 -47.04 9.35 -22.13
N THR A 283 -46.99 8.71 -23.29
CA THR A 283 -45.89 7.87 -23.77
C THR A 283 -45.27 8.54 -25.02
N PRO A 284 -44.30 7.98 -25.78
CA PRO A 284 -43.00 8.64 -25.97
C PRO A 284 -42.67 8.98 -27.44
N GLU A 285 -41.59 9.75 -27.71
CA GLU A 285 -40.81 9.64 -28.96
C GLU A 285 -39.39 10.30 -28.87
N PRO A 286 -38.49 10.32 -29.89
CA PRO A 286 -37.15 9.74 -29.68
C PRO A 286 -35.93 10.62 -30.11
N ARG A 287 -34.76 9.97 -30.03
CA ARG A 287 -33.38 10.35 -30.45
C ARG A 287 -33.24 11.41 -31.57
N GLN A 288 -32.31 12.36 -31.38
CA GLN A 288 -31.51 12.97 -32.46
C GLN A 288 -30.05 13.22 -32.04
N ALA A 289 -29.18 13.49 -33.02
CA ALA A 289 -27.72 13.38 -32.95
C ALA A 289 -26.97 14.70 -32.71
N THR A 290 -25.68 14.60 -32.36
CA THR A 290 -24.78 15.71 -32.01
C THR A 290 -24.02 16.25 -33.24
N PRO A 291 -23.98 17.59 -33.48
CA PRO A 291 -23.11 18.21 -34.48
C PRO A 291 -21.70 18.57 -33.94
N PRO A 292 -20.68 18.76 -34.81
CA PRO A 292 -19.29 18.99 -34.40
C PRO A 292 -18.94 20.45 -34.07
N ILE A 293 -17.87 20.64 -33.29
CA ILE A 293 -17.33 21.94 -32.86
C ILE A 293 -16.28 22.45 -33.88
N PRO A 294 -16.31 23.74 -34.31
CA PRO A 294 -15.32 24.31 -35.22
C PRO A 294 -14.03 24.81 -34.51
N ALA A 295 -12.91 24.76 -35.23
CA ALA A 295 -11.60 25.23 -34.77
C ALA A 295 -11.41 26.76 -34.95
N PRO A 296 -10.56 27.42 -34.12
CA PRO A 296 -10.26 28.85 -34.25
C PRO A 296 -9.28 29.15 -35.40
N PRO A 297 -9.39 30.30 -36.09
CA PRO A 297 -8.57 30.64 -37.25
C PRO A 297 -7.23 31.32 -36.89
N ALA A 298 -6.20 31.03 -37.68
CA ALA A 298 -4.93 31.76 -37.71
C ALA A 298 -4.94 32.87 -38.78
N ARG A 299 -4.30 34.02 -38.50
CA ARG A 299 -3.87 35.08 -39.45
C ARG A 299 -2.72 35.89 -38.80
N PRO A 300 -1.97 36.74 -39.55
CA PRO A 300 -1.00 36.31 -40.55
C PRO A 300 0.38 36.98 -40.35
N HIS A 301 1.39 36.53 -41.10
CA HIS A 301 2.61 37.33 -41.30
C HIS A 301 2.35 38.44 -42.32
N ASP A 302 2.99 39.60 -42.15
CA ASP A 302 3.31 40.47 -43.30
C ASP A 302 4.60 41.29 -43.07
N THR A 303 5.04 42.00 -44.11
CA THR A 303 6.45 42.07 -44.51
C THR A 303 6.98 43.52 -44.65
N ALA A 304 8.31 43.69 -44.47
CA ALA A 304 9.13 44.84 -44.89
C ALA A 304 8.86 46.23 -44.23
N GLY A 305 9.85 47.13 -44.09
CA GLY A 305 11.28 47.04 -44.41
C GLY A 305 12.04 48.37 -44.20
N SER A 306 13.27 48.42 -44.74
CA SER A 306 14.11 49.61 -45.00
C SER A 306 14.93 50.25 -43.87
N VAL A 307 16.25 50.35 -44.14
CA VAL A 307 17.29 51.13 -43.43
C VAL A 307 17.40 52.53 -44.10
N PRO A 308 18.01 53.58 -43.48
CA PRO A 308 19.46 53.78 -43.65
C PRO A 308 20.21 54.44 -42.46
N GLU A 309 21.54 54.47 -42.56
CA GLU A 309 22.47 55.17 -41.66
C GLU A 309 22.44 56.71 -41.81
N ARG A 310 22.75 57.48 -40.74
CA ARG A 310 24.09 58.13 -40.56
C ARG A 310 24.21 59.12 -39.38
N THR A 311 25.47 59.40 -39.03
CA THR A 311 26.06 60.60 -38.39
C THR A 311 25.72 61.01 -36.95
N ALA A 312 26.71 60.74 -36.08
CA ALA A 312 27.53 61.72 -35.35
C ALA A 312 26.90 62.92 -34.61
N GLY A 313 27.10 62.93 -33.28
CA GLY A 313 27.66 64.09 -32.56
C GLY A 313 26.70 65.10 -31.95
N THR A 314 26.71 65.20 -30.61
CA THR A 314 26.96 66.43 -29.80
C THR A 314 26.57 66.17 -28.33
N ALA A 315 27.30 66.77 -27.38
CA ALA A 315 27.06 66.61 -25.95
C ALA A 315 25.81 67.39 -25.47
N ALA A 316 25.08 66.82 -24.50
CA ALA A 316 24.01 67.50 -23.77
C ALA A 316 24.01 67.12 -22.27
N ALA A 317 23.50 68.04 -21.46
CA ALA A 317 23.52 68.05 -19.99
C ALA A 317 22.68 66.92 -19.33
N PRO A 318 22.84 66.64 -18.01
CA PRO A 318 22.20 65.49 -17.38
C PRO A 318 20.67 65.66 -17.27
N VAL A 319 19.95 64.74 -17.89
CA VAL A 319 18.48 64.59 -17.79
C VAL A 319 18.16 63.67 -16.60
N PRO A 320 17.08 63.88 -15.82
CA PRO A 320 16.73 63.00 -14.71
C PRO A 320 16.54 61.55 -15.19
N ARG A 321 17.12 60.58 -14.47
CA ARG A 321 16.92 59.15 -14.78
C ARG A 321 15.45 58.79 -14.61
N GLN A 322 14.74 58.59 -15.72
CA GLN A 322 13.44 57.91 -15.69
C GLN A 322 13.64 56.49 -15.16
N ALA A 323 12.77 56.06 -14.25
CA ALA A 323 12.79 54.70 -13.73
C ALA A 323 12.51 53.71 -14.87
N THR A 324 13.36 52.68 -14.98
CA THR A 324 13.14 51.59 -15.94
C THR A 324 11.82 50.89 -15.58
N PRO A 325 10.88 50.70 -16.51
CA PRO A 325 9.70 49.88 -16.24
C PRO A 325 10.17 48.46 -15.89
N PRO A 326 9.56 47.79 -14.89
CA PRO A 326 9.98 46.45 -14.51
C PRO A 326 9.80 45.53 -15.72
N ARG A 327 10.91 44.90 -16.12
CA ARG A 327 10.90 43.79 -17.07
C ARG A 327 9.87 42.77 -16.56
N PRO A 328 8.89 42.31 -17.37
CA PRO A 328 7.98 41.28 -16.91
C PRO A 328 8.83 40.11 -16.44
N ALA A 329 8.69 39.76 -15.17
CA ALA A 329 9.40 38.61 -14.63
C ALA A 329 8.95 37.41 -15.44
N TYR A 330 9.90 36.74 -16.10
CA TYR A 330 9.66 35.35 -16.46
C TYR A 330 9.21 34.66 -15.18
N PRO A 331 8.05 33.97 -15.16
CA PRO A 331 7.70 33.17 -14.01
C PRO A 331 8.90 32.24 -13.73
N PRO A 332 9.32 32.09 -12.46
CA PRO A 332 10.41 31.17 -12.15
C PRO A 332 10.04 29.83 -12.78
N ALA A 333 10.98 29.26 -13.54
CA ALA A 333 10.77 28.00 -14.25
C ALA A 333 10.08 27.04 -13.28
N GLU A 334 8.87 26.60 -13.63
CA GLU A 334 8.03 25.84 -12.71
C GLU A 334 8.86 24.69 -12.18
N THR A 335 9.23 24.78 -10.90
CA THR A 335 9.82 23.67 -10.18
C THR A 335 8.88 22.53 -10.46
N GLN A 336 9.36 21.43 -11.05
CA GLN A 336 8.53 20.27 -11.34
C GLN A 336 8.12 19.67 -10.00
N GLN A 337 7.09 20.27 -9.40
CA GLN A 337 6.51 19.91 -8.13
C GLN A 337 6.01 18.51 -8.36
N GLN A 338 6.71 17.56 -7.75
CA GLN A 338 6.40 16.14 -7.84
C GLN A 338 4.92 16.00 -7.45
N PRO A 339 4.03 15.71 -8.43
CA PRO A 339 2.63 16.04 -8.27
C PRO A 339 2.06 15.24 -7.10
N PRO A 340 1.16 15.85 -6.29
CA PRO A 340 0.73 15.27 -5.02
C PRO A 340 0.21 13.85 -5.23
N ASP A 341 0.58 12.95 -4.32
CA ASP A 341 0.24 11.53 -4.41
C ASP A 341 -1.26 11.37 -4.77
N PRO A 342 -1.58 10.79 -5.93
CA PRO A 342 -2.96 10.71 -6.41
C PRO A 342 -3.74 9.54 -5.81
N HIS A 343 -3.07 8.57 -5.18
CA HIS A 343 -3.74 7.39 -4.64
C HIS A 343 -4.83 7.75 -3.60
N PRO A 344 -4.62 8.67 -2.63
CA PRO A 344 -5.66 9.09 -1.69
C PRO A 344 -6.91 9.64 -2.38
N ALA A 345 -6.75 10.41 -3.45
CA ALA A 345 -7.88 11.02 -4.16
C ALA A 345 -8.64 9.99 -5.01
N ILE A 346 -7.91 9.10 -5.70
CA ILE A 346 -8.48 7.96 -6.45
C ILE A 346 -9.22 7.00 -5.51
N LEU A 347 -8.62 6.66 -4.36
CA LEU A 347 -9.21 5.79 -3.34
C LEU A 347 -10.43 6.44 -2.67
N ALA A 348 -10.42 7.76 -2.43
CA ALA A 348 -11.58 8.48 -1.91
C ALA A 348 -12.76 8.45 -2.88
N ALA A 349 -12.51 8.67 -4.18
CA ALA A 349 -13.53 8.54 -5.22
C ALA A 349 -14.05 7.10 -5.31
N ALA A 350 -13.17 6.09 -5.27
CA ALA A 350 -13.54 4.68 -5.32
C ALA A 350 -14.37 4.23 -4.10
N HIS A 351 -13.99 4.61 -2.87
CA HIS A 351 -14.75 4.30 -1.66
C HIS A 351 -16.11 5.01 -1.61
N ALA A 352 -16.22 6.19 -2.22
CA ALA A 352 -17.50 6.90 -2.36
C ALA A 352 -18.39 6.37 -3.50
N GLY A 353 -18.08 5.20 -4.08
CA GLY A 353 -18.82 4.60 -5.19
C GLY A 353 -18.62 5.31 -6.55
N ARG A 354 -17.81 6.37 -6.61
CA ARG A 354 -17.54 7.16 -7.82
C ARG A 354 -16.45 6.50 -8.66
N HIS A 355 -16.63 5.22 -8.98
CA HIS A 355 -15.62 4.40 -9.65
C HIS A 355 -15.22 4.95 -11.03
N GLY A 356 -16.13 5.60 -11.75
CA GLY A 356 -15.83 6.28 -13.02
C GLY A 356 -14.89 7.48 -12.86
N GLU A 357 -15.07 8.29 -11.82
CA GLU A 357 -14.18 9.41 -11.47
C GLU A 357 -12.79 8.89 -11.08
N ALA A 358 -12.75 7.88 -10.19
CA ALA A 358 -11.51 7.21 -9.80
C ALA A 358 -10.76 6.63 -11.02
N ALA A 359 -11.46 5.99 -11.95
CA ALA A 359 -10.88 5.42 -13.16
C ALA A 359 -10.37 6.50 -14.14
N ALA A 360 -11.08 7.63 -14.27
CA ALA A 360 -10.64 8.77 -15.08
C ALA A 360 -9.37 9.42 -14.50
N MET A 361 -9.30 9.57 -13.17
CA MET A 361 -8.11 10.04 -12.47
C MET A 361 -6.94 9.07 -12.68
N ALA A 362 -7.12 7.77 -12.47
CA ALA A 362 -6.09 6.76 -12.71
C ALA A 362 -5.61 6.74 -14.18
N ALA A 363 -6.49 6.97 -15.15
CA ALA A 363 -6.13 7.11 -16.57
C ALA A 363 -5.32 8.39 -16.87
N ALA A 364 -5.60 9.51 -16.21
CA ALA A 364 -4.78 10.71 -16.34
C ALA A 364 -3.33 10.49 -15.83
N TRP A 365 -3.19 9.67 -14.78
CA TRP A 365 -1.90 9.32 -14.19
C TRP A 365 -1.14 8.23 -14.96
N GLU A 366 -1.84 7.27 -15.55
CA GLU A 366 -1.27 6.38 -16.58
C GLU A 366 -0.69 7.21 -17.73
N GLN A 367 -1.47 8.15 -18.30
CA GLN A 367 -0.99 9.01 -19.37
C GLN A 367 0.20 9.88 -18.96
N TYR A 368 0.25 10.34 -17.70
CA TYR A 368 1.41 11.01 -17.14
C TYR A 368 2.63 10.08 -17.08
N ALA A 369 2.47 8.85 -16.60
CA ALA A 369 3.55 7.87 -16.54
C ALA A 369 4.05 7.47 -17.94
N LEU A 370 3.14 7.27 -18.90
CA LEU A 370 3.48 7.01 -20.31
C LEU A 370 4.31 8.14 -20.93
N ARG A 371 4.01 9.40 -20.61
CA ARG A 371 4.77 10.57 -21.12
C ARG A 371 6.14 10.76 -20.47
N ASN A 372 6.26 10.51 -19.16
CA ASN A 372 7.48 10.82 -18.40
C ASN A 372 8.43 9.63 -18.20
N HIS A 373 7.91 8.40 -18.17
CA HIS A 373 8.67 7.17 -17.93
C HIS A 373 8.59 6.18 -19.10
N GLY A 374 7.66 6.36 -20.02
CA GLY A 374 7.49 5.53 -21.22
C GLY A 374 6.56 4.32 -21.04
N PRO A 375 6.17 3.64 -22.14
CA PRO A 375 5.18 2.57 -22.14
C PRO A 375 5.63 1.27 -21.47
N SER A 376 6.94 1.05 -21.35
CA SER A 376 7.55 -0.10 -20.68
C SER A 376 8.09 0.24 -19.28
N SER A 377 7.52 1.25 -18.62
CA SER A 377 7.88 1.64 -17.26
C SER A 377 7.13 0.80 -16.20
N VAL A 378 7.68 0.73 -14.98
CA VAL A 378 6.98 0.11 -13.84
C VAL A 378 5.75 0.95 -13.48
N GLU A 379 5.88 2.26 -13.59
CA GLU A 379 4.90 3.29 -13.28
C GLU A 379 3.67 3.21 -14.19
N ALA A 380 3.86 3.05 -15.51
CA ALA A 380 2.76 2.83 -16.44
C ALA A 380 2.06 1.48 -16.19
N GLY A 381 2.83 0.43 -15.90
CA GLY A 381 2.28 -0.89 -15.52
C GLY A 381 1.42 -0.83 -14.25
N HIS A 382 1.91 -0.13 -13.22
CA HIS A 382 1.18 0.08 -11.96
C HIS A 382 -0.17 0.79 -12.17
N TRP A 383 -0.20 1.86 -12.96
CA TRP A 383 -1.46 2.57 -13.24
C TRP A 383 -2.46 1.72 -14.05
N LEU A 384 -1.96 0.87 -14.94
CA LEU A 384 -2.77 -0.09 -15.68
C LEU A 384 -3.42 -1.14 -14.75
N GLU A 385 -2.68 -1.65 -13.76
CA GLU A 385 -3.20 -2.54 -12.71
C GLU A 385 -4.25 -1.85 -11.82
N VAL A 386 -4.00 -0.60 -11.39
CA VAL A 386 -4.97 0.20 -10.61
C VAL A 386 -6.26 0.42 -11.40
N ARG A 387 -6.18 0.75 -12.70
CA ARG A 387 -7.36 0.88 -13.58
C ARG A 387 -8.10 -0.45 -13.72
N ALA A 388 -7.40 -1.58 -13.78
CA ALA A 388 -8.00 -2.91 -13.88
C ALA A 388 -8.84 -3.24 -12.64
N ASP A 389 -8.36 -2.92 -11.42
CA ASP A 389 -9.11 -3.11 -10.20
C ASP A 389 -10.28 -2.11 -10.05
N LEU A 390 -10.13 -0.86 -10.48
CA LEU A 390 -11.22 0.12 -10.48
C LEU A 390 -12.35 -0.27 -11.44
N ALA A 391 -12.03 -0.81 -12.62
CA ALA A 391 -13.03 -1.37 -13.54
C ALA A 391 -13.78 -2.55 -12.90
N ARG A 392 -13.07 -3.44 -12.20
CA ARG A 392 -13.68 -4.56 -11.46
C ARG A 392 -14.62 -4.08 -10.34
N LEU A 393 -14.22 -3.04 -9.59
CA LEU A 393 -15.06 -2.43 -8.55
C LEU A 393 -16.31 -1.75 -9.13
N ALA A 394 -16.21 -1.19 -10.34
CA ALA A 394 -17.35 -0.65 -11.09
C ALA A 394 -18.29 -1.74 -11.66
N GLY A 395 -17.98 -3.03 -11.51
CA GLY A 395 -18.70 -4.14 -12.15
C GLY A 395 -18.37 -4.35 -13.64
N ASP A 396 -17.44 -3.57 -14.20
CA ASP A 396 -16.98 -3.69 -15.59
C ASP A 396 -15.88 -4.75 -15.71
N PHE A 397 -16.30 -6.01 -15.60
CA PHE A 397 -15.41 -7.16 -15.69
C PHE A 397 -14.75 -7.31 -17.07
N ALA A 398 -15.36 -6.77 -18.14
CA ALA A 398 -14.80 -6.81 -19.49
C ALA A 398 -13.55 -5.93 -19.57
N ARG A 399 -13.70 -4.65 -19.21
CA ARG A 399 -12.58 -3.70 -19.14
C ARG A 399 -11.53 -4.13 -18.11
N SER A 400 -11.93 -4.70 -16.98
CA SER A 400 -10.98 -5.26 -16.02
C SER A 400 -10.15 -6.41 -16.60
N CYS A 401 -10.78 -7.34 -17.33
CA CYS A 401 -10.09 -8.43 -18.01
C CYS A 401 -9.08 -7.91 -19.05
N GLU A 402 -9.49 -6.96 -19.90
CA GLU A 402 -8.61 -6.30 -20.88
C GLU A 402 -7.37 -5.68 -20.22
N LEU A 403 -7.57 -4.90 -19.16
CA LEU A 403 -6.48 -4.20 -18.47
C LEU A 403 -5.53 -5.17 -17.74
N TRP A 404 -6.04 -6.25 -17.14
CA TRP A 404 -5.19 -7.29 -16.55
C TRP A 404 -4.39 -8.08 -17.59
N MET A 405 -4.96 -8.37 -18.77
CA MET A 405 -4.22 -8.97 -19.89
C MET A 405 -3.13 -8.03 -20.43
N ALA A 406 -3.43 -6.73 -20.52
CA ALA A 406 -2.47 -5.72 -20.92
C ALA A 406 -1.32 -5.57 -19.90
N ALA A 407 -1.61 -5.60 -18.59
CA ALA A 407 -0.59 -5.55 -17.53
C ALA A 407 0.34 -6.77 -17.55
N ALA A 408 -0.21 -7.98 -17.67
CA ALA A 408 0.57 -9.19 -17.86
C ALA A 408 1.45 -9.14 -19.13
N SER A 409 0.90 -8.61 -20.23
CA SER A 409 1.63 -8.45 -21.49
C SER A 409 2.76 -7.42 -21.38
N ALA A 410 2.54 -6.31 -20.66
CA ALA A 410 3.56 -5.30 -20.40
C ALA A 410 4.70 -5.84 -19.52
N ARG A 411 4.40 -6.65 -18.50
CA ARG A 411 5.41 -7.35 -17.68
C ARG A 411 6.26 -8.32 -18.52
N LEU A 412 5.61 -9.16 -19.31
CA LEU A 412 6.30 -10.07 -20.25
C LEU A 412 7.12 -9.32 -21.31
N GLY A 413 6.66 -8.15 -21.76
CA GLY A 413 7.39 -7.27 -22.69
C GLY A 413 8.62 -6.60 -22.08
N ARG A 414 8.65 -6.41 -20.74
CA ARG A 414 9.81 -5.93 -19.98
C ARG A 414 10.82 -7.04 -19.64
N GLY A 415 10.54 -8.29 -20.04
CA GLY A 415 11.41 -9.44 -19.78
C GLY A 415 11.21 -10.09 -18.40
N GLU A 416 10.13 -9.78 -17.67
CA GLU A 416 9.76 -10.57 -16.49
C GLU A 416 9.49 -12.03 -16.92
N PRO A 417 10.02 -13.03 -16.21
CA PRO A 417 9.87 -14.43 -16.60
C PRO A 417 8.42 -14.88 -16.40
N ALA A 418 7.97 -15.85 -17.20
CA ALA A 418 6.56 -16.23 -17.27
C ALA A 418 6.02 -16.95 -16.01
N ASP A 419 6.92 -17.37 -15.11
CA ASP A 419 6.63 -17.94 -13.79
C ASP A 419 6.72 -16.91 -12.66
N ALA A 420 7.08 -15.65 -12.94
CA ALA A 420 7.11 -14.57 -11.95
C ALA A 420 5.73 -14.41 -11.28
N ALA A 421 5.73 -14.30 -9.94
CA ALA A 421 4.51 -14.28 -9.14
C ALA A 421 3.52 -13.20 -9.59
N ASP A 422 4.00 -12.02 -9.96
CA ASP A 422 3.17 -10.91 -10.43
C ASP A 422 2.57 -11.16 -11.82
N VAL A 423 3.34 -11.74 -12.75
CA VAL A 423 2.88 -12.13 -14.09
C VAL A 423 1.77 -13.17 -13.97
N VAL A 424 2.00 -14.20 -13.16
CA VAL A 424 1.00 -15.24 -12.84
C VAL A 424 -0.23 -14.62 -12.18
N ALA A 425 -0.07 -13.71 -11.22
CA ALA A 425 -1.18 -13.05 -10.54
C ALA A 425 -2.01 -12.16 -11.48
N ALA A 426 -1.39 -11.44 -12.42
CA ALA A 426 -2.10 -10.65 -13.42
C ALA A 426 -2.94 -11.54 -14.36
N VAL A 427 -2.40 -12.67 -14.82
CA VAL A 427 -3.14 -13.62 -15.67
C VAL A 427 -4.22 -14.38 -14.87
N ASP A 428 -3.99 -14.73 -13.61
CA ASP A 428 -5.02 -15.28 -12.70
C ASP A 428 -6.19 -14.28 -12.52
N ARG A 429 -5.91 -12.97 -12.35
CA ARG A 429 -6.95 -11.93 -12.24
C ARG A 429 -7.71 -11.70 -13.54
N ALA A 430 -7.03 -11.70 -14.70
CA ALA A 430 -7.68 -11.63 -16.00
C ALA A 430 -8.66 -12.79 -16.20
N HIS A 431 -8.21 -14.02 -15.90
CA HIS A 431 -9.05 -15.22 -15.96
C HIS A 431 -10.26 -15.12 -15.02
N HIS A 432 -10.05 -14.68 -13.76
CA HIS A 432 -11.16 -14.49 -12.83
C HIS A 432 -12.19 -13.47 -13.34
N CYS A 433 -11.76 -12.33 -13.89
CA CYS A 433 -12.68 -11.34 -14.46
C CYS A 433 -13.43 -11.89 -15.68
N TRP A 434 -12.77 -12.68 -16.52
CA TRP A 434 -13.41 -13.35 -17.65
C TRP A 434 -14.51 -14.34 -17.22
N GLU A 435 -14.31 -15.09 -16.12
CA GLU A 435 -15.34 -16.00 -15.59
C GLU A 435 -16.62 -15.27 -15.17
N GLN A 436 -16.51 -14.03 -14.66
CA GLN A 436 -17.64 -13.21 -14.22
C GLN A 436 -18.42 -12.53 -15.36
N LEU A 437 -17.97 -12.64 -16.61
CA LEU A 437 -18.69 -12.08 -17.75
C LEU A 437 -20.01 -12.83 -17.98
N GLY A 438 -21.11 -12.10 -18.11
CA GLY A 438 -22.39 -12.63 -18.60
C GLY A 438 -22.42 -12.71 -20.14
N GLU A 439 -22.09 -11.60 -20.80
CA GLU A 439 -22.26 -11.39 -22.25
C GLU A 439 -21.50 -12.40 -23.12
N PRO A 440 -22.18 -13.27 -23.90
CA PRO A 440 -21.52 -14.32 -24.69
C PRO A 440 -20.58 -13.79 -25.78
N GLY A 441 -20.93 -12.65 -26.40
CA GLY A 441 -20.11 -12.04 -27.46
C GLY A 441 -18.79 -11.48 -26.93
N VAL A 442 -18.87 -10.66 -25.87
CA VAL A 442 -17.70 -10.04 -25.21
C VAL A 442 -16.82 -11.09 -24.55
N SER A 443 -17.42 -12.06 -23.85
CA SER A 443 -16.71 -13.21 -23.28
C SER A 443 -15.97 -14.02 -24.34
N GLY A 444 -16.57 -14.26 -25.52
CA GLY A 444 -15.91 -14.96 -26.63
C GLY A 444 -14.69 -14.23 -27.19
N GLY A 445 -14.78 -12.91 -27.38
CA GLY A 445 -13.65 -12.10 -27.86
C GLY A 445 -12.48 -12.07 -26.88
N LEU A 446 -12.75 -11.89 -25.59
CA LEU A 446 -11.73 -11.86 -24.54
C LEU A 446 -11.11 -13.25 -24.30
N ALA A 447 -11.88 -14.33 -24.45
CA ALA A 447 -11.36 -15.70 -24.38
C ALA A 447 -10.24 -15.98 -25.41
N GLN A 448 -10.41 -15.47 -26.64
CA GLN A 448 -9.41 -15.66 -27.70
C GLN A 448 -8.09 -14.93 -27.41
N GLN A 449 -8.13 -13.81 -26.67
CA GLN A 449 -6.95 -13.06 -26.26
C GLN A 449 -6.30 -13.65 -24.99
N LEU A 450 -7.12 -14.12 -24.05
CA LEU A 450 -6.67 -14.71 -22.78
C LEU A 450 -6.00 -16.07 -22.96
N LEU A 451 -6.48 -16.92 -23.87
CA LEU A 451 -6.00 -18.29 -24.00
C LEU A 451 -4.52 -18.39 -24.43
N PRO A 452 -4.01 -17.63 -25.44
CA PRO A 452 -2.57 -17.59 -25.75
C PRO A 452 -1.73 -17.11 -24.56
N LEU A 453 -2.19 -16.08 -23.85
CA LEU A 453 -1.52 -15.54 -22.68
C LEU A 453 -1.46 -16.58 -21.54
N ARG A 454 -2.54 -17.34 -21.32
CA ARG A 454 -2.59 -18.42 -20.31
C ARG A 454 -1.74 -19.64 -20.69
N ARG A 455 -1.60 -19.95 -21.97
CA ARG A 455 -0.65 -20.99 -22.42
C ARG A 455 0.80 -20.58 -22.20
N ARG A 456 1.12 -19.29 -22.34
CA ARG A 456 2.46 -18.73 -22.02
C ARG A 456 2.70 -18.62 -20.51
N VAL A 457 1.65 -18.42 -19.72
CA VAL A 457 1.66 -18.27 -18.25
C VAL A 457 0.70 -19.30 -17.64
N PRO A 458 1.07 -20.60 -17.61
CA PRO A 458 0.17 -21.66 -17.09
C PRO A 458 -0.11 -21.50 -15.59
N GLY A 459 0.87 -20.96 -14.86
CA GLY A 459 0.87 -20.82 -13.39
C GLY A 459 1.21 -22.13 -12.67
N PRO A 460 1.30 -22.10 -11.33
CA PRO A 460 1.76 -23.24 -10.53
C PRO A 460 0.71 -24.34 -10.34
N ARG A 461 -0.52 -24.18 -10.85
CA ARG A 461 -1.59 -25.18 -10.77
C ARG A 461 -1.68 -25.94 -12.11
N PRO A 462 -1.35 -27.25 -12.16
CA PRO A 462 -1.61 -28.05 -13.36
C PRO A 462 -3.12 -28.08 -13.65
N GLY A 463 -3.50 -28.07 -14.93
CA GLY A 463 -4.91 -28.08 -15.34
C GLY A 463 -5.55 -26.70 -15.55
N ALA A 464 -4.85 -25.58 -15.33
CA ALA A 464 -5.42 -24.24 -15.43
C ALA A 464 -5.73 -23.80 -16.88
N VAL A 465 -4.95 -24.27 -17.86
CA VAL A 465 -5.19 -24.03 -19.29
C VAL A 465 -6.38 -24.88 -19.75
N GLU A 466 -6.38 -26.14 -19.37
CA GLU A 466 -7.37 -27.16 -19.71
C GLU A 466 -8.73 -26.90 -19.03
N ALA A 467 -8.74 -26.23 -17.88
CA ALA A 467 -9.94 -25.70 -17.25
C ALA A 467 -10.52 -24.53 -18.05
N LEU A 468 -9.68 -23.57 -18.47
CA LEU A 468 -10.10 -22.44 -19.31
C LEU A 468 -10.64 -22.93 -20.67
N GLU A 469 -9.93 -23.83 -21.35
CA GLU A 469 -10.35 -24.41 -22.64
C GLU A 469 -11.70 -25.13 -22.54
N ARG A 470 -11.91 -25.95 -21.50
CA ARG A 470 -13.23 -26.57 -21.24
C ARG A 470 -14.32 -25.54 -20.96
N ARG A 471 -14.02 -24.49 -20.19
CA ARG A 471 -14.98 -23.41 -19.87
C ARG A 471 -15.37 -22.62 -21.13
N ILE A 472 -14.40 -22.31 -22.01
CA ILE A 472 -14.64 -21.70 -23.31
C ILE A 472 -15.52 -22.61 -24.17
N GLY A 473 -15.19 -23.90 -24.26
CA GLY A 473 -15.97 -24.89 -24.99
C GLY A 473 -17.44 -24.95 -24.52
N SER A 474 -17.67 -25.01 -23.20
CA SER A 474 -19.04 -25.04 -22.66
C SER A 474 -19.84 -23.77 -22.97
N ARG A 475 -19.20 -22.59 -22.95
CA ARG A 475 -19.86 -21.31 -23.24
C ARG A 475 -20.13 -21.10 -24.73
N SER A 476 -19.28 -21.66 -25.61
CA SER A 476 -19.51 -21.69 -27.05
C SER A 476 -20.63 -22.66 -27.44
N ALA A 477 -20.70 -23.84 -26.81
CA ALA A 477 -21.78 -24.81 -27.03
C ALA A 477 -23.15 -24.23 -26.60
N ALA A 478 -23.20 -23.56 -25.44
CA ALA A 478 -24.40 -22.88 -24.94
C ALA A 478 -24.85 -21.64 -25.75
N ARG A 479 -24.15 -21.30 -26.84
CA ARG A 479 -24.50 -20.25 -27.81
C ARG A 479 -25.01 -20.82 -29.14
N ALA A 480 -24.86 -22.12 -29.37
CA ALA A 480 -25.14 -22.79 -30.64
C ALA A 480 -26.41 -23.66 -30.62
N GLY A 481 -27.02 -23.85 -29.44
CA GLY A 481 -28.37 -24.37 -29.23
C GLY A 481 -29.23 -23.34 -28.52
#